data_AF-A0A419E9B3-F1
#
_entry.id   AF-A0A419E9B3-F1
#
_cell.length_a   1.000
_cell.length_b   1.000
_cell.length_c   1.000
_cell.angle_alpha   90.00
_cell.angle_beta   90.00
_cell.angle_gamma   90.00
#
_symmetry.space_group_name_H-M   'P 1'
#
loop_
_entity.id
_entity.type
_entity.pdbx_description
1 polymer ?
#
loop_
_entity_poly.entity_id
_entity_poly.type
_entity_poly.pdbx_seq_one_letter_code
_entity_poly.pdbx_strand_id
1 'polypeptide(L)'
;MILTLAVAAGLAAGIGRARWRGHPYQPPELKHPWLVLVAFLPQFIAFYLPDTRHQIPDEWAKVFLASSQLLLLGFAWLNRKLPGMTILLVGTALNFTVMAANGGFMPISPQTASRLVPVEVLRDISPGERFGTKDILLPPEETRFEWLSDRFLPPAWFAYQVAFSLGDVFLAFGVFRLLAAQNQFTQPVKQELT
;
A
#
# COMPACT_ATOMS: atom_id res chain seq x y z
N MET A 1 -5.18 5.98 -0.77
CA MET A 1 -6.55 6.16 -0.23
C MET A 1 -7.02 5.00 0.66
N ILE A 2 -6.97 3.75 0.21
CA ILE A 2 -7.41 2.63 1.07
C ILE A 2 -6.51 2.50 2.30
N LEU A 3 -5.19 2.61 2.12
CA LEU A 3 -4.24 2.59 3.23
C LEU A 3 -4.48 3.71 4.25
N THR A 4 -4.81 4.93 3.79
CA THR A 4 -5.09 6.07 4.67
C THR A 4 -6.38 5.85 5.47
N LEU A 5 -7.42 5.27 4.84
CA LEU A 5 -8.65 4.87 5.55
C LEU A 5 -8.36 3.78 6.58
N ALA A 6 -7.52 2.81 6.25
CA ALA A 6 -7.12 1.74 7.17
C ALA A 6 -6.31 2.28 8.36
N VAL A 7 -5.41 3.25 8.14
CA VAL A 7 -4.71 3.96 9.22
C VAL A 7 -5.72 4.64 10.13
N ALA A 8 -6.63 5.44 9.57
CA ALA A 8 -7.63 6.18 10.35
C ALA A 8 -8.55 5.24 11.14
N ALA A 9 -9.07 4.19 10.50
CA ALA A 9 -9.91 3.19 11.14
C ALA A 9 -9.16 2.39 12.22
N GLY A 10 -7.91 2.02 11.96
CA GLY A 10 -7.06 1.30 12.90
C GLY A 10 -6.75 2.12 14.15
N LEU A 11 -6.41 3.40 13.97
CA LEU A 11 -6.21 4.34 15.08
C LEU A 11 -7.51 4.54 15.87
N ALA A 12 -8.64 4.78 15.20
CA ALA A 12 -9.92 4.96 15.87
C ALA A 12 -10.32 3.72 16.69
N ALA A 13 -10.17 2.52 16.13
CA ALA A 13 -10.42 1.27 16.82
C ALA A 13 -9.47 1.05 18.00
N GLY A 14 -8.17 1.32 17.80
CA GLY A 14 -7.15 1.19 18.85
C GLY A 14 -7.40 2.14 20.02
N ILE A 15 -7.65 3.43 19.75
CA ILE A 15 -7.96 4.45 20.75
C ILE A 15 -9.28 4.14 21.45
N GLY A 16 -10.32 3.74 20.71
CA GLY A 16 -11.61 3.36 21.28
C GLY A 16 -11.49 2.17 22.25
N ARG A 17 -10.72 1.14 21.86
CA ARG A 17 -10.44 -0.02 22.69
C ARG A 17 -9.62 0.32 23.94
N ALA A 18 -8.62 1.20 23.81
CA ALA A 18 -7.80 1.66 24.92
C ALA A 18 -8.67 2.42 25.95
N ARG A 19 -9.51 3.34 25.47
CA ARG A 19 -10.48 4.08 26.29
C ARG A 19 -11.47 3.18 27.00
N TRP A 20 -12.05 2.19 26.30
CA TRP A 20 -12.95 1.20 26.93
C TRP A 20 -12.25 0.51 28.11
N ARG A 21 -11.00 0.11 27.92
CA ARG A 21 -10.20 -0.60 28.94
C ARG A 21 -9.60 0.30 30.02
N GLY A 22 -9.84 1.61 29.96
CA GLY A 22 -9.31 2.56 30.96
C GLY A 22 -7.79 2.78 30.88
N HIS A 23 -7.15 2.48 29.75
CA HIS A 23 -5.72 2.68 29.56
C HIS A 23 -5.43 3.68 28.43
N PRO A 24 -4.30 4.41 28.46
CA PRO A 24 -3.90 5.26 27.36
C PRO A 24 -3.52 4.41 26.13
N TYR A 25 -3.79 4.95 24.93
CA TYR A 25 -3.37 4.30 23.69
C TYR A 25 -1.83 4.23 23.62
N GLN A 26 -1.30 3.04 23.37
CA GLN A 26 0.13 2.83 23.18
C GLN A 26 0.41 2.50 21.71
N PRO A 27 1.15 3.33 20.96
CA PRO A 27 1.51 3.03 19.59
C PRO A 27 2.46 1.82 19.55
N PRO A 28 2.41 1.00 18.47
CA PRO A 28 3.34 -0.11 18.30
C PRO A 28 4.78 0.41 18.17
N GLU A 29 5.72 -0.24 18.86
CA GLU A 29 7.14 0.06 18.77
C GLU A 29 7.73 -0.52 17.49
N LEU A 30 7.84 0.32 16.46
CA LEU A 30 8.37 -0.05 15.16
C LEU A 30 9.89 0.06 15.12
N LYS A 31 10.55 -0.97 14.59
CA LYS A 31 11.97 -0.95 14.27
C LYS A 31 12.18 -0.25 12.92
N HIS A 32 13.09 0.72 12.90
CA HIS A 32 13.49 1.46 11.69
C HIS A 32 12.30 2.08 10.91
N PRO A 33 11.40 2.85 11.54
CA PRO A 33 10.25 3.46 10.86
C PRO A 33 10.65 4.41 9.71
N TRP A 34 11.87 4.95 9.75
CA TRP A 34 12.44 5.77 8.68
C TRP A 34 12.52 5.03 7.33
N LEU A 35 12.57 3.69 7.31
CA LEU A 35 12.54 2.91 6.07
C LEU A 35 11.27 3.16 5.26
N VAL A 36 10.14 3.40 5.92
CA VAL A 36 8.88 3.73 5.23
C VAL A 36 8.98 5.09 4.54
N LEU A 37 9.60 6.07 5.20
CA LEU A 37 9.82 7.41 4.62
C LEU A 37 10.77 7.32 3.41
N VAL A 38 11.87 6.59 3.55
CA VAL A 38 12.84 6.39 2.46
C VAL A 38 12.22 5.59 1.31
N ALA A 39 11.37 4.60 1.58
CA ALA A 39 10.66 3.86 0.55
C ALA A 39 9.69 4.74 -0.25
N PHE A 40 9.06 5.72 0.39
CA PHE A 40 8.11 6.62 -0.26
C PHE A 40 8.80 7.76 -1.02
N LEU A 41 9.98 8.19 -0.58
CA LEU A 41 10.66 9.38 -1.11
C LEU A 41 10.92 9.35 -2.63
N PRO A 42 11.42 8.24 -3.24
CA PRO A 42 11.59 8.16 -4.68
C PRO A 42 10.28 8.34 -5.45
N GLN A 43 9.18 7.74 -4.96
CA GLN A 43 7.87 7.88 -5.59
C GLN A 43 7.34 9.31 -5.45
N PHE A 44 7.55 9.93 -4.28
CA PHE A 44 7.17 11.32 -4.05
C PHE A 44 7.90 12.27 -5.01
N ILE A 45 9.22 12.17 -5.07
CA ILE A 45 10.04 13.02 -5.95
C ILE A 45 9.72 12.75 -7.42
N ALA A 46 9.50 11.48 -7.78
CA ALA A 46 9.28 11.10 -9.17
C ALA A 46 7.92 11.56 -9.70
N PHE A 47 6.87 11.52 -8.87
CA PHE A 47 5.50 11.58 -9.37
C PHE A 47 4.66 12.71 -8.80
N TYR A 48 5.05 13.32 -7.67
CA TYR A 48 4.30 14.43 -7.06
C TYR A 48 4.89 15.81 -7.36
N LEU A 49 6.10 15.89 -7.91
CA LEU A 49 6.68 17.14 -8.40
C LEU A 49 6.21 17.40 -9.85
N PRO A 50 5.59 18.57 -10.14
CA PRO A 50 5.04 18.88 -11.46
C PRO A 50 6.07 18.81 -12.59
N ASP A 51 7.31 19.18 -12.31
CA ASP A 51 8.38 19.24 -13.31
C ASP A 51 8.91 17.85 -13.68
N THR A 52 8.96 16.91 -12.74
CA THR A 52 9.59 15.58 -12.94
C THR A 52 8.61 14.51 -13.42
N ARG A 53 7.31 14.65 -13.15
CA ARG A 53 6.29 13.60 -13.40
C ARG A 53 6.25 13.07 -14.84
N HIS A 54 6.59 13.92 -15.82
CA HIS A 54 6.58 13.61 -17.25
C HIS A 54 7.98 13.40 -17.83
N GLN A 55 9.04 13.69 -17.06
CA GLN A 55 10.41 13.67 -17.53
C GLN A 55 11.18 12.41 -17.12
N ILE A 56 10.62 11.61 -16.19
CA ILE A 56 11.29 10.41 -15.71
C ILE A 56 11.08 9.25 -16.69
N PRO A 57 12.16 8.71 -17.27
CA PRO A 57 12.11 7.52 -18.11
C PRO A 57 11.59 6.32 -17.35
N ASP A 58 10.90 5.42 -18.04
CA ASP A 58 10.28 4.26 -17.42
C ASP A 58 11.28 3.33 -16.71
N GLU A 59 12.51 3.22 -17.21
CA GLU A 59 13.57 2.44 -16.54
C GLU A 59 13.86 2.97 -15.12
N TRP A 60 13.90 4.28 -14.94
CA TRP A 60 14.09 4.89 -13.62
C TRP A 60 12.86 4.73 -12.73
N ALA A 61 11.65 4.87 -13.31
CA ALA A 61 10.41 4.65 -12.60
C ALA A 61 10.32 3.22 -12.05
N LYS A 62 10.65 2.20 -12.86
CA LYS A 62 10.72 0.80 -12.43
C LYS A 62 11.70 0.60 -11.27
N VAL A 63 12.89 1.20 -11.33
CA VAL A 63 13.90 1.12 -10.26
C VAL A 63 13.38 1.75 -8.96
N PHE A 64 12.74 2.92 -9.04
CA PHE A 64 12.15 3.59 -7.86
C PHE A 64 11.01 2.79 -7.24
N LEU A 65 10.15 2.21 -8.07
CA LEU A 65 9.06 1.34 -7.62
C LEU A 65 9.61 0.06 -6.97
N ALA A 66 10.54 -0.63 -7.63
CA ALA A 66 11.13 -1.86 -7.11
C ALA A 66 11.90 -1.64 -5.81
N SER A 67 12.73 -0.59 -5.74
CA SER A 67 13.47 -0.25 -4.52
C SER A 67 12.53 0.10 -3.36
N SER A 68 11.45 0.85 -3.64
CA SER A 68 10.40 1.12 -2.67
C SER A 68 9.78 -0.16 -2.11
N GLN A 69 9.37 -1.08 -2.98
CA GLN A 69 8.79 -2.37 -2.55
C GLN A 69 9.76 -3.21 -1.72
N LEU A 70 11.03 -3.28 -2.14
CA LEU A 70 12.07 -4.01 -1.40
C LEU A 70 12.33 -3.41 -0.01
N LEU A 71 12.36 -2.09 0.12
CA LEU A 71 12.48 -1.41 1.41
C LEU A 71 11.28 -1.69 2.31
N LEU A 72 10.06 -1.67 1.77
CA LEU A 72 8.84 -2.00 2.52
C LEU A 72 8.81 -3.47 2.95
N LEU A 73 9.27 -4.39 2.09
CA LEU A 73 9.45 -5.81 2.45
C LEU A 73 10.44 -5.98 3.59
N GLY A 74 11.60 -5.31 3.51
CA GLY A 74 12.61 -5.30 4.56
C GLY A 74 12.05 -4.76 5.88
N PHE A 75 11.35 -3.63 5.83
CA PHE A 75 10.69 -3.04 6.99
C PHE A 75 9.66 -3.99 7.63
N ALA A 76 8.78 -4.58 6.82
CA ALA A 76 7.77 -5.53 7.32
C ALA A 76 8.43 -6.79 7.91
N TRP A 77 9.51 -7.28 7.29
CA TRP A 77 10.26 -8.43 7.78
C TRP A 77 10.92 -8.19 9.13
N LEU A 78 11.54 -7.02 9.32
CA LEU A 78 12.18 -6.62 10.58
C LEU A 78 11.16 -6.51 11.73
N ASN A 79 9.92 -6.19 11.40
CA ASN A 79 8.82 -5.99 12.34
C ASN A 79 7.84 -7.18 12.39
N ARG A 80 8.13 -8.32 11.75
CA ARG A 80 7.16 -9.43 11.52
C ARG A 80 6.52 -10.04 12.77
N LYS A 81 7.09 -9.81 13.95
CA LYS A 81 6.54 -10.26 15.24
C LYS A 81 5.39 -9.38 15.75
N LEU A 82 5.26 -8.15 15.22
CA LEU A 82 4.18 -7.25 15.56
C LEU A 82 2.86 -7.69 14.93
N PRO A 83 1.72 -7.43 15.60
CA PRO A 83 0.41 -7.75 15.04
C PRO A 83 0.23 -7.08 13.68
N GLY A 84 -0.24 -7.86 12.70
CA GLY A 84 -0.57 -7.33 11.35
C GLY A 84 0.63 -7.21 10.42
N MET A 85 1.86 -7.25 10.94
CA MET A 85 3.05 -7.07 10.11
C MET A 85 3.31 -8.25 9.15
N THR A 86 2.95 -9.48 9.52
CA THR A 86 2.98 -10.61 8.58
C THR A 86 1.98 -10.43 7.44
N ILE A 87 0.81 -9.83 7.72
CA ILE A 87 -0.20 -9.54 6.70
C ILE A 87 0.32 -8.46 5.75
N LEU A 88 0.97 -7.42 6.30
CA LEU A 88 1.67 -6.40 5.51
C LEU A 88 2.73 -7.02 4.62
N LEU A 89 3.58 -7.88 5.18
CA LEU A 89 4.63 -8.57 4.45
C LEU A 89 4.06 -9.37 3.26
N VAL A 90 2.97 -10.11 3.47
CA VAL A 90 2.28 -10.85 2.41
C VAL A 90 1.72 -9.89 1.35
N GLY A 91 1.03 -8.81 1.75
CA GLY A 91 0.49 -7.82 0.82
C GLY A 91 1.57 -7.16 -0.05
N THR A 92 2.67 -6.72 0.57
CA THR A 92 3.82 -6.15 -0.15
C THR A 92 4.46 -7.18 -1.08
N ALA A 93 4.59 -8.44 -0.65
CA ALA A 93 5.19 -9.50 -1.47
C ALA A 93 4.33 -9.85 -2.69
N LEU A 94 3.01 -9.86 -2.54
CA LEU A 94 2.07 -10.02 -3.65
C LEU A 94 2.23 -8.88 -4.67
N ASN A 95 2.16 -7.63 -4.21
CA ASN A 95 2.34 -6.46 -5.08
C ASN A 95 3.69 -6.50 -5.80
N PHE A 96 4.78 -6.74 -5.07
CA PHE A 96 6.12 -6.82 -5.66
C PHE A 96 6.23 -7.92 -6.72
N THR A 97 5.62 -9.08 -6.48
CA THR A 97 5.64 -10.21 -7.42
C THR A 97 4.88 -9.88 -8.70
N VAL A 98 3.70 -9.26 -8.59
CA VAL A 98 2.92 -8.80 -9.75
C VAL A 98 3.72 -7.79 -10.54
N MET A 99 4.28 -6.77 -9.88
CA MET A 99 5.08 -5.74 -10.56
C MET A 99 6.30 -6.32 -11.26
N ALA A 100 7.08 -7.16 -10.57
CA ALA A 100 8.27 -7.79 -11.13
C ALA A 100 7.94 -8.69 -12.33
N ALA A 101 6.80 -9.40 -12.29
CA ALA A 101 6.38 -10.28 -13.38
C ALA A 101 5.92 -9.52 -14.64
N ASN A 102 5.54 -8.24 -14.50
CA ASN A 102 4.95 -7.41 -15.57
C ASN A 102 5.85 -6.21 -15.95
N GLY A 103 7.16 -6.36 -15.84
CA GLY A 103 8.11 -5.34 -16.32
C GLY A 103 8.34 -4.17 -15.36
N GLY A 104 8.00 -4.33 -14.08
CA GLY A 104 8.31 -3.38 -13.01
C GLY A 104 7.17 -2.42 -12.64
N PHE A 105 6.04 -2.48 -13.35
CA PHE A 105 4.84 -1.69 -13.09
C PHE A 105 3.66 -2.56 -12.69
N MET A 106 2.68 -1.94 -12.04
CA MET A 106 1.45 -2.63 -11.66
C MET A 106 0.48 -2.65 -12.85
N PRO A 107 0.02 -3.81 -13.34
CA PRO A 107 -0.88 -3.86 -14.48
C PRO A 107 -2.28 -3.32 -14.12
N ILE A 108 -2.85 -2.55 -15.03
CA ILE A 108 -4.27 -2.17 -15.01
C ILE A 108 -4.90 -2.48 -16.37
N SER A 109 -6.05 -3.16 -16.34
CA SER A 109 -6.78 -3.51 -17.57
C SER A 109 -7.45 -2.28 -18.20
N PRO A 110 -7.60 -2.21 -19.54
CA PRO A 110 -8.36 -1.14 -20.20
C PRO A 110 -9.80 -1.00 -19.66
N GLN A 111 -10.41 -2.11 -19.28
CA GLN A 111 -11.76 -2.14 -18.70
C GLN A 111 -11.79 -1.49 -17.31
N THR A 112 -10.75 -1.66 -16.50
CA THR A 112 -10.62 -0.96 -15.20
C THR A 112 -10.26 0.50 -15.40
N ALA A 113 -9.28 0.79 -16.27
CA ALA A 113 -8.78 2.14 -16.53
C ALA A 113 -9.86 3.08 -17.10
N SER A 114 -10.73 2.58 -17.98
CA SER A 114 -11.86 3.36 -18.55
C SER A 114 -12.89 3.83 -17.52
N ARG A 115 -12.86 3.27 -16.30
CA ARG A 115 -13.72 3.72 -15.19
C ARG A 115 -13.05 4.79 -14.31
N LEU A 116 -11.74 5.01 -14.49
CA LEU A 116 -10.95 5.95 -13.71
C LEU A 116 -10.72 7.28 -14.44
N VAL A 117 -10.64 7.25 -15.76
CA VAL A 117 -10.41 8.42 -16.61
C VAL A 117 -11.42 8.48 -17.75
N PRO A 118 -11.69 9.68 -18.32
CA PRO A 118 -12.50 9.80 -19.53
C PRO A 118 -11.95 8.93 -20.66
N VAL A 119 -12.84 8.40 -21.49
CA VAL A 119 -12.49 7.47 -22.59
C VAL A 119 -11.54 8.14 -23.59
N GLU A 120 -11.67 9.45 -23.77
CA GLU A 120 -10.81 10.26 -24.64
C GLU A 120 -9.35 10.20 -24.18
N VAL A 121 -9.10 10.33 -22.87
CA VAL A 121 -7.76 10.23 -22.28
C VAL A 121 -7.19 8.83 -22.45
N LEU A 122 -8.03 7.80 -22.32
CA LEU A 122 -7.58 6.42 -22.46
C LEU A 122 -7.21 6.05 -23.89
N ARG A 123 -7.86 6.66 -24.90
CA ARG A 123 -7.56 6.41 -26.32
C ARG A 123 -6.18 6.90 -26.73
N ASP A 124 -5.64 7.89 -26.01
CA ASP A 124 -4.30 8.42 -26.25
C ASP A 124 -3.20 7.57 -25.58
N ILE A 125 -3.57 6.51 -24.85
CA ILE A 125 -2.63 5.61 -24.15
C ILE A 125 -2.65 4.25 -24.84
N SER A 126 -1.52 3.85 -25.41
CA SER A 126 -1.40 2.54 -26.06
C SER A 126 -1.20 1.41 -25.03
N PRO A 127 -1.61 0.16 -25.33
CA PRO A 127 -1.20 -1.00 -24.55
C PRO A 127 0.32 -1.06 -24.39
N GLY A 128 0.78 -1.31 -23.17
CA GLY A 128 2.20 -1.29 -22.79
C GLY A 128 2.73 0.09 -22.38
N GLU A 129 1.93 1.16 -22.50
CA GLU A 129 2.30 2.48 -22.00
C GLU A 129 1.91 2.69 -20.54
N ARG A 130 2.62 3.61 -19.89
CA ARG A 130 2.42 3.95 -18.49
C ARG A 130 1.07 4.63 -18.28
N PHE A 131 0.28 4.10 -17.35
CA PHE A 131 -0.97 4.69 -16.90
C PHE A 131 -0.76 5.36 -15.54
N GLY A 132 -0.69 6.69 -15.51
CA GLY A 132 -0.43 7.42 -14.29
C GLY A 132 0.99 7.23 -13.76
N THR A 133 1.13 6.89 -12.47
CA THR A 133 2.42 6.93 -11.75
C THR A 133 3.03 5.56 -11.50
N LYS A 134 2.20 4.57 -11.15
CA LYS A 134 2.67 3.22 -10.79
C LYS A 134 2.14 2.13 -11.72
N ASP A 135 1.20 2.46 -12.60
CA ASP A 135 0.47 1.47 -13.38
C ASP A 135 0.92 1.45 -14.85
N ILE A 136 0.74 0.31 -15.49
CA ILE A 136 0.94 0.09 -16.92
C ILE A 136 -0.36 -0.45 -17.53
N LEU A 137 -0.77 0.11 -18.67
CA LEU A 137 -1.99 -0.32 -19.35
C LEU A 137 -1.71 -1.64 -20.06
N LEU A 138 -2.23 -2.76 -19.56
CA LEU A 138 -2.02 -4.07 -20.16
C LEU A 138 -3.35 -4.82 -20.34
N PRO A 139 -3.59 -5.44 -21.51
CA PRO A 139 -4.70 -6.36 -21.69
C PRO A 139 -4.62 -7.53 -20.70
N PRO A 140 -5.75 -8.10 -20.25
CA PRO A 140 -5.77 -9.26 -19.36
C PRO A 140 -4.95 -10.45 -19.89
N GLU A 141 -4.89 -10.63 -21.20
CA GLU A 141 -4.21 -11.73 -21.89
C GLU A 141 -2.67 -11.62 -21.78
N GLU A 142 -2.15 -10.40 -21.67
CA GLU A 142 -0.72 -10.11 -21.53
C GLU A 142 -0.29 -9.95 -20.06
N THR A 143 -1.26 -9.90 -19.15
CA THR A 143 -1.04 -9.65 -17.73
C THR A 143 -0.73 -10.93 -16.97
N ARG A 144 0.47 -11.01 -16.38
CA ARG A 144 0.83 -12.07 -15.44
C ARG A 144 0.24 -11.78 -14.06
N PHE A 145 -0.36 -12.80 -13.43
CA PHE A 145 -1.06 -12.66 -12.15
C PHE A 145 -2.19 -11.63 -12.19
N GLU A 146 -2.96 -11.61 -13.27
CA GLU A 146 -4.04 -10.66 -13.52
C GLU A 146 -5.05 -10.53 -12.35
N TRP A 147 -5.39 -11.64 -11.70
CA TRP A 147 -6.26 -11.64 -10.50
C TRP A 147 -5.70 -10.91 -9.28
N LEU A 148 -4.38 -10.71 -9.23
CA LEU A 148 -3.67 -9.98 -8.17
C LEU A 148 -3.33 -8.54 -8.56
N SER A 149 -3.62 -8.14 -9.80
CA SER A 149 -3.34 -6.80 -10.35
C SER A 149 -4.34 -5.74 -9.88
N ASP A 150 -4.19 -4.50 -10.37
CA ASP A 150 -5.06 -3.37 -10.04
C ASP A 150 -6.41 -3.52 -10.77
N ARG A 151 -7.30 -4.31 -10.16
CA ARG A 151 -8.60 -4.67 -10.72
C ARG A 151 -9.79 -4.15 -9.92
N PHE A 152 -9.61 -4.01 -8.61
CA PHE A 152 -10.73 -3.66 -7.74
C PHE A 152 -10.97 -2.16 -7.78
N LEU A 153 -12.24 -1.78 -7.72
CA LEU A 153 -12.68 -0.40 -7.65
C LEU A 153 -13.56 -0.22 -6.42
N PRO A 154 -13.49 0.95 -5.76
CA PRO A 154 -14.42 1.26 -4.69
C PRO A 154 -15.86 1.33 -5.25
N PRO A 155 -16.88 1.25 -4.38
CA PRO A 155 -18.26 1.42 -4.81
C PRO A 155 -18.48 2.72 -5.59
N ALA A 156 -19.40 2.71 -6.56
CA ALA A 156 -19.62 3.84 -7.47
C ALA A 156 -20.01 5.16 -6.77
N TRP A 157 -20.61 5.08 -5.58
CA TRP A 157 -20.98 6.24 -4.75
C TRP A 157 -19.79 6.87 -4.02
N PHE A 158 -18.60 6.27 -4.05
CA PHE A 158 -17.43 6.79 -3.39
C PHE A 158 -16.80 7.90 -4.24
N ALA A 159 -16.54 9.06 -3.62
CA ALA A 159 -16.09 10.28 -4.29
C ALA A 159 -14.74 10.13 -5.02
N TYR A 160 -13.91 9.19 -4.59
CA TYR A 160 -12.58 8.95 -5.15
C TYR A 160 -12.51 7.55 -5.75
N GLN A 161 -12.44 7.47 -7.08
CA GLN A 161 -12.26 6.22 -7.80
C GLN A 161 -10.77 5.99 -8.04
N VAL A 162 -10.21 4.95 -7.43
CA VAL A 162 -8.81 4.54 -7.60
C VAL A 162 -8.78 3.03 -7.67
N ALA A 163 -8.08 2.47 -8.66
CA ALA A 163 -7.87 1.02 -8.72
C ALA A 163 -6.97 0.58 -7.56
N PHE A 164 -7.23 -0.63 -7.07
CA PHE A 164 -6.42 -1.25 -6.05
C PHE A 164 -6.32 -2.76 -6.27
N SER A 165 -5.27 -3.33 -5.73
CA SER A 165 -4.96 -4.75 -5.88
C SER A 165 -5.43 -5.59 -4.70
N LEU A 166 -5.34 -6.92 -4.83
CA LEU A 166 -5.50 -7.79 -3.67
C LEU A 166 -4.41 -7.55 -2.63
N GLY A 167 -3.17 -7.30 -3.06
CA GLY A 167 -2.08 -6.94 -2.16
C GLY A 167 -2.38 -5.67 -1.35
N ASP A 168 -3.05 -4.68 -1.93
CA ASP A 168 -3.48 -3.47 -1.23
C ASP A 168 -4.53 -3.73 -0.15
N VAL A 169 -5.40 -4.74 -0.34
CA VAL A 169 -6.34 -5.18 0.69
C VAL A 169 -5.59 -5.79 1.87
N PHE A 170 -4.59 -6.64 1.61
CA PHE A 170 -3.72 -7.18 2.66
C PHE A 170 -2.94 -6.07 3.37
N LEU A 171 -2.42 -5.09 2.63
CA LEU A 171 -1.74 -3.93 3.20
C LEU A 171 -2.66 -3.14 4.13
N ALA A 172 -3.86 -2.80 3.65
CA ALA A 172 -4.86 -2.09 4.41
C ALA A 172 -5.24 -2.84 5.70
N PHE A 173 -5.56 -4.14 5.59
CA PHE A 173 -5.93 -4.94 6.74
C PHE A 173 -4.78 -5.12 7.73
N GLY A 174 -3.56 -5.30 7.23
CA GLY A 174 -2.35 -5.40 8.04
C GLY A 174 -2.09 -4.13 8.86
N VAL A 175 -2.19 -2.95 8.24
CA VAL A 175 -2.06 -1.65 8.92
C VAL A 175 -3.18 -1.46 9.94
N PHE A 176 -4.43 -1.73 9.55
CA PHE A 176 -5.57 -1.65 10.47
C PHE A 176 -5.31 -2.48 11.72
N ARG A 177 -4.91 -3.76 11.54
CA ARG A 177 -4.68 -4.69 12.65
C ARG A 177 -3.46 -4.31 13.49
N LEU A 178 -2.41 -3.75 12.89
CA LEU A 178 -1.24 -3.23 13.61
C LEU A 178 -1.60 -2.11 14.58
N LEU A 179 -2.47 -1.19 14.16
CA LEU A 179 -2.88 -0.02 14.96
C LEU A 179 -4.03 -0.34 15.92
N ALA A 180 -4.94 -1.22 15.53
CA ALA A 180 -6.06 -1.65 16.38
C ALA A 180 -5.62 -2.62 17.49
N ALA A 181 -4.54 -3.36 17.27
CA ALA A 181 -3.98 -4.24 18.29
C ALA A 181 -3.26 -3.42 19.36
N GLN A 182 -3.93 -3.20 20.49
CA GLN A 182 -3.27 -2.73 21.71
C GLN A 182 -2.33 -3.84 22.21
N ASN A 183 -1.06 -3.50 22.45
CA ASN A 183 -0.08 -4.44 22.99
C ASN A 183 -0.64 -5.10 24.27
N GLN A 184 -0.71 -6.43 24.27
CA GLN A 184 -1.07 -7.22 25.47
C GLN A 184 0.08 -7.32 26.48
N PHE A 185 1.21 -6.65 26.22
CA PHE A 185 2.44 -6.75 27.00
C PHE A 185 2.53 -5.73 28.14
N THR A 186 1.41 -5.21 28.62
CA THR A 186 1.39 -4.62 29.96
C THR A 186 1.30 -5.78 30.95
N GLN A 187 2.46 -6.29 31.38
CA GLN A 187 2.55 -7.09 32.60
C GLN A 187 1.72 -6.38 33.70
N PRO A 188 0.91 -7.10 34.49
CA PRO A 188 0.28 -6.48 35.64
C PRO A 188 1.41 -5.95 36.52
N VAL A 189 1.36 -4.66 36.84
CA VAL A 189 2.17 -4.08 37.90
C VAL A 189 1.88 -4.92 39.14
N LYS A 190 2.81 -5.81 39.51
CA LYS A 190 2.77 -6.43 40.84
C LYS A 190 2.84 -5.24 41.80
N GLN A 191 1.73 -4.97 42.47
CA GLN A 191 1.74 -4.16 43.68
C GLN A 191 2.61 -4.91 44.68
N GLU A 192 3.89 -4.52 44.79
CA GLU A 192 4.68 -4.84 45.97
C GLU A 192 4.07 -4.05 47.12
N LEU A 193 3.19 -4.72 47.87
CA LEU A 193 2.83 -4.35 49.23
C LEU A 193 4.03 -4.71 50.12
N THR A 194 4.84 -3.71 50.45
CA THR A 194 5.69 -3.68 51.65
C THR A 194 5.84 -2.24 52.11
#